data_AF-A3IWA7-F1
#
_entry.id   AF-A3IWA7-F1
#
_cell.length_a   1.000
_cell.length_b   1.000
_cell.length_c   1.000
_cell.angle_alpha   90.00
_cell.angle_beta   90.00
_cell.angle_gamma   90.00
#
_symmetry.space_group_name_H-M   'P 1'
#
loop_
_entity.id
_entity.type
_entity.pdbx_description
1 polymer ?
#
loop_
_entity_poly.entity_id
_entity_poly.type
_entity_poly.pdbx_seq_one_letter_code
_entity_poly.pdbx_strand_id
1 'polypeptide(L)'
;MTMGIAIVQSSTENIAEHKAAWIELYGQEIYKFTNKKYTPWCDPKSAIKLGFAKLGFVSKFITPQRKSYKHKAITSLIELLRQLGVRIAPSNIQLSNVDSNTSINEVALWLVNKTGETTINDQSLIVPVMVMMCSDSQQIKAIFTGGEWMSYREGLTEIHSGQYFKNDKEGKRKVRTFIKDTLKTKELRDKPTILYCKAENIRQAWTGLQDTQISNQGLSFGERNDPLFEEFKGLRVIRLRNSETPEWFAVDGEKTSGFVTGLLKKEQSDRIFYSLGNKSAQMTGKNSDSRIKNPTISWGHPSLLEITIAYYQPEDDLTELAAIAHESRKGILQYEDCLEVPRILHYAKQIDEYVLISNVIEEENENGEV
;
A
#
# COMPACT_ATOMS: atom_id res chain seq x y z
N MET A 1 -12.46 -36.39 21.77
CA MET A 1 -13.10 -35.11 21.41
C MET A 1 -12.29 -34.55 20.25
N THR A 2 -12.69 -34.84 19.03
CA THR A 2 -11.90 -34.61 17.81
C THR A 2 -12.22 -33.20 17.29
N MET A 3 -11.24 -32.29 17.29
CA MET A 3 -11.41 -30.96 16.73
C MET A 3 -11.55 -31.07 15.21
N GLY A 4 -12.77 -30.88 14.71
CA GLY A 4 -13.02 -30.71 13.29
C GLY A 4 -12.51 -29.35 12.83
N ILE A 5 -11.46 -29.33 12.01
CA ILE A 5 -11.08 -28.17 11.21
C ILE A 5 -12.19 -28.02 10.16
N ALA A 6 -13.12 -27.10 10.39
CA ALA A 6 -14.05 -26.67 9.36
C ALA A 6 -13.24 -25.88 8.32
N ILE A 7 -12.84 -26.55 7.24
CA ILE A 7 -12.43 -25.86 6.02
C ILE A 7 -13.69 -25.12 5.54
N VAL A 8 -13.76 -23.82 5.82
CA VAL A 8 -14.73 -22.95 5.16
C VAL A 8 -14.38 -23.02 3.68
N GLN A 9 -15.14 -23.81 2.92
CA GLN A 9 -15.04 -23.81 1.48
C GLN A 9 -15.33 -22.38 1.02
N SER A 10 -14.28 -21.67 0.59
CA SER A 10 -14.44 -20.56 -0.34
C SER A 10 -15.37 -21.04 -1.44
N SER A 11 -16.40 -20.24 -1.76
CA SER A 11 -17.20 -20.47 -2.96
C SER A 11 -16.22 -20.70 -4.11
N THR A 12 -16.20 -21.94 -4.62
CA THR A 12 -15.34 -22.35 -5.73
C THR A 12 -15.75 -21.70 -7.04
N GLU A 13 -16.83 -20.93 -7.04
CA GLU A 13 -17.11 -19.85 -7.97
C GLU A 13 -16.03 -18.77 -7.82
N ASN A 14 -14.89 -18.96 -8.52
CA ASN A 14 -14.50 -18.11 -9.65
C ASN A 14 -13.01 -18.08 -9.99
N ILE A 15 -12.14 -18.94 -9.43
CA ILE A 15 -10.72 -18.96 -9.84
C ILE A 15 -10.57 -19.22 -11.36
N ALA A 16 -11.52 -19.95 -11.97
CA ALA A 16 -11.54 -20.23 -13.40
C ALA A 16 -11.81 -19.00 -14.32
N GLU A 17 -12.39 -17.91 -13.80
CA GLU A 17 -12.59 -16.66 -14.56
C GLU A 17 -11.38 -15.71 -14.50
N HIS A 18 -10.42 -15.99 -13.61
CA HIS A 18 -9.30 -15.09 -13.36
C HIS A 18 -8.18 -15.31 -14.38
N LYS A 19 -8.06 -14.35 -15.30
CA LYS A 19 -7.06 -14.39 -16.37
C LYS A 19 -5.73 -13.83 -15.89
N ALA A 20 -4.68 -14.63 -15.99
CA ALA A 20 -3.31 -14.25 -15.65
C ALA A 20 -2.32 -14.74 -16.70
N ALA A 21 -1.28 -13.97 -16.96
CA ALA A 21 -0.22 -14.30 -17.92
C ALA A 21 1.12 -14.41 -17.18
N TRP A 22 1.75 -15.57 -17.29
CA TRP A 22 3.08 -15.80 -16.76
C TRP A 22 4.05 -15.99 -17.92
N ILE A 23 4.96 -15.02 -18.09
CA ILE A 23 5.66 -14.81 -19.36
C ILE A 23 7.16 -14.99 -19.15
N GLU A 24 7.75 -15.86 -19.96
CA GLU A 24 9.19 -15.95 -20.09
C GLU A 24 9.69 -14.92 -21.11
N LEU A 25 10.54 -14.01 -20.65
CA LEU A 25 11.23 -13.06 -21.51
C LEU A 25 12.68 -13.50 -21.69
N TYR A 26 12.98 -13.93 -22.91
CA TYR A 26 14.30 -14.30 -23.40
C TYR A 26 15.04 -13.08 -23.93
N GLY A 27 16.37 -13.14 -23.98
CA GLY A 27 17.16 -12.06 -24.57
C GLY A 27 17.36 -10.87 -23.64
N GLN A 28 17.48 -11.09 -22.32
CA GLN A 28 17.63 -10.01 -21.33
C GLN A 28 18.79 -9.06 -21.63
N GLU A 29 19.85 -9.53 -22.26
CA GLU A 29 20.96 -8.76 -22.78
C GLU A 29 20.59 -7.77 -23.88
N ILE A 30 19.49 -8.01 -24.61
CA ILE A 30 19.01 -7.19 -25.73
C ILE A 30 18.25 -5.94 -25.22
N TYR A 31 17.59 -6.04 -24.06
CA TYR A 31 16.80 -4.95 -23.45
C TYR A 31 17.28 -4.56 -22.04
N LYS A 32 18.49 -4.99 -21.62
CA LYS A 32 19.13 -4.50 -20.40
C LYS A 32 19.66 -3.10 -20.67
N PHE A 33 19.10 -2.12 -19.96
CA PHE A 33 19.56 -0.74 -19.89
C PHE A 33 21.09 -0.66 -19.85
N THR A 34 21.68 -0.07 -20.89
CA THR A 34 22.93 0.68 -20.72
C THR A 34 22.56 1.99 -20.04
N ASN A 35 23.36 2.47 -19.10
CA ASN A 35 23.18 3.74 -18.36
C ASN A 35 23.25 5.00 -19.26
N LYS A 36 22.92 4.89 -20.55
CA LYS A 36 22.94 6.00 -21.50
C LYS A 36 21.52 6.50 -21.73
N LYS A 37 21.35 7.78 -21.42
CA LYS A 37 20.20 8.67 -21.55
C LYS A 37 19.45 8.63 -22.91
N TYR A 38 19.91 7.84 -23.89
CA TYR A 38 19.38 7.77 -25.26
C TYR A 38 19.66 6.40 -25.92
N THR A 39 18.97 5.32 -25.51
CA THR A 39 18.80 4.14 -26.38
C THR A 39 17.33 3.79 -26.53
N PRO A 40 16.82 3.45 -27.75
CA PRO A 40 15.38 3.37 -28.03
C PRO A 40 14.71 2.07 -27.54
N TRP A 41 15.48 1.12 -27.02
CA TRP A 41 14.99 -0.20 -26.65
C TRP A 41 14.64 -0.23 -25.16
N CYS A 42 13.44 0.25 -24.83
CA CYS A 42 12.89 0.20 -23.47
C CYS A 42 12.60 -1.25 -23.03
N ASP A 43 12.70 -1.52 -21.72
CA ASP A 43 12.23 -2.79 -21.14
C ASP A 43 10.76 -3.05 -21.58
N PRO A 44 10.48 -4.11 -22.35
CA PRO A 44 9.18 -4.30 -23.00
C PRO A 44 8.07 -4.67 -22.00
N LYS A 45 8.42 -4.98 -20.75
CA LYS A 45 7.47 -5.43 -19.73
C LYS A 45 6.33 -4.45 -19.52
N SER A 46 6.59 -3.15 -19.54
CA SER A 46 5.54 -2.15 -19.34
C SER A 46 4.52 -2.17 -20.47
N ALA A 47 4.97 -2.21 -21.73
CA ALA A 47 4.09 -2.28 -22.89
C ALA A 47 3.31 -3.61 -22.93
N ILE A 48 3.98 -4.73 -22.68
CA ILE A 48 3.35 -6.04 -22.64
C ILE A 48 2.31 -6.09 -21.51
N LYS A 49 2.66 -5.59 -20.31
CA LYS A 49 1.73 -5.54 -19.17
C LYS A 49 0.50 -4.68 -19.49
N LEU A 50 0.66 -3.55 -20.18
CA LEU A 50 -0.45 -2.70 -20.58
C LEU A 50 -1.36 -3.41 -21.60
N GLY A 51 -0.77 -4.11 -22.58
CA GLY A 51 -1.52 -4.92 -23.53
C GLY A 51 -2.34 -6.02 -22.86
N PHE A 52 -1.76 -6.73 -21.89
CA PHE A 52 -2.48 -7.72 -21.08
C PHE A 52 -3.55 -7.09 -20.21
N ALA A 53 -3.27 -5.94 -19.55
CA ALA A 53 -4.23 -5.23 -18.72
C ALA A 53 -5.49 -4.82 -19.51
N LYS A 54 -5.32 -4.31 -20.73
CA LYS A 54 -6.43 -3.98 -21.65
C LYS A 54 -7.32 -5.18 -22.02
N LEU A 55 -6.79 -6.40 -21.88
CA LEU A 55 -7.52 -7.65 -22.09
C LEU A 55 -8.03 -8.28 -20.77
N GLY A 56 -7.86 -7.57 -19.65
CA GLY A 56 -8.23 -8.04 -18.31
C GLY A 56 -7.24 -9.05 -17.71
N PHE A 57 -6.01 -9.15 -18.19
CA PHE A 57 -4.99 -10.03 -17.63
C PHE A 57 -4.04 -9.28 -16.70
N VAL A 58 -3.79 -9.86 -15.53
CA VAL A 58 -2.59 -9.52 -14.75
C VAL A 58 -1.40 -10.30 -15.28
N SER A 59 -0.20 -9.72 -15.27
CA SER A 59 0.98 -10.37 -15.83
C SER A 59 2.23 -10.24 -14.97
N LYS A 60 3.03 -11.31 -14.97
CA LYS A 60 4.37 -11.36 -14.40
C LYS A 60 5.37 -11.98 -15.35
N PHE A 61 6.61 -11.52 -15.21
CA PHE A 61 7.69 -11.83 -16.14
C PHE A 61 8.84 -12.53 -15.41
N ILE A 62 9.33 -13.60 -16.01
CA ILE A 62 10.50 -14.35 -15.55
C ILE A 62 11.57 -14.36 -16.64
N THR A 63 12.84 -14.34 -16.23
CA THR A 63 13.99 -14.41 -17.15
C THR A 63 14.70 -15.74 -16.97
N PRO A 64 14.60 -16.68 -17.92
CA PRO A 64 15.08 -18.05 -17.76
C PRO A 64 16.60 -18.19 -17.58
N GLN A 65 17.39 -17.25 -18.10
CA GLN A 65 18.87 -17.31 -18.08
C GLN A 65 19.50 -16.97 -16.71
N ARG A 66 18.70 -16.75 -15.65
CA ARG A 66 19.22 -16.38 -14.31
C ARG A 66 19.56 -17.62 -13.48
N LYS A 67 20.72 -17.61 -12.81
CA LYS A 67 21.14 -18.69 -11.87
C LYS A 67 20.09 -19.01 -10.80
N SER A 68 19.27 -18.03 -10.42
CA SER A 68 18.18 -18.17 -9.43
C SER A 68 16.80 -18.41 -10.05
N TYR A 69 16.72 -18.93 -11.28
CA TYR A 69 15.46 -19.11 -12.02
C TYR A 69 14.36 -19.81 -11.22
N LYS A 70 14.63 -20.99 -10.64
CA LYS A 70 13.61 -21.75 -9.87
C LYS A 70 12.99 -20.91 -8.74
N HIS A 71 13.83 -20.25 -7.94
CA HIS A 71 13.36 -19.36 -6.87
C HIS A 71 12.58 -18.17 -7.45
N LYS A 72 13.08 -17.54 -8.51
CA LYS A 72 12.39 -16.40 -9.15
C LYS A 72 11.06 -16.81 -9.78
N ALA A 73 10.94 -18.03 -10.27
CA ALA A 73 9.70 -18.58 -10.79
C ALA A 73 8.66 -18.72 -9.67
N ILE A 74 9.04 -19.34 -8.54
CA ILE A 74 8.16 -19.47 -7.37
C ILE A 74 7.73 -18.10 -6.83
N THR A 75 8.68 -17.18 -6.61
CA THR A 75 8.34 -15.82 -6.14
C THR A 75 7.43 -15.09 -7.12
N SER A 76 7.64 -15.25 -8.44
CA SER A 76 6.79 -14.65 -9.47
C SER A 76 5.39 -15.22 -9.47
N LEU A 77 5.22 -16.53 -9.23
CA LEU A 77 3.91 -17.17 -9.12
C LEU A 77 3.16 -16.66 -7.90
N ILE A 78 3.82 -16.59 -6.75
CA ILE A 78 3.25 -16.04 -5.51
C ILE A 78 2.81 -14.58 -5.70
N GLU A 79 3.62 -13.80 -6.39
CA GLU A 79 3.29 -12.41 -6.72
C GLU A 79 2.10 -12.32 -7.70
N LEU A 80 1.96 -13.27 -8.62
CA LEU A 80 0.79 -13.35 -9.51
C LEU A 80 -0.49 -13.67 -8.73
N LEU A 81 -0.43 -14.58 -7.74
CA LEU A 81 -1.54 -14.85 -6.82
C LEU A 81 -1.94 -13.58 -6.04
N ARG A 82 -0.96 -12.76 -5.60
CA ARG A 82 -1.25 -11.46 -5.00
C ARG A 82 -2.00 -10.55 -5.98
N GLN A 83 -1.53 -10.43 -7.23
CA GLN A 83 -2.18 -9.59 -8.24
C GLN A 83 -3.60 -10.05 -8.57
N LEU A 84 -3.85 -11.36 -8.49
CA LEU A 84 -5.19 -11.94 -8.60
C LEU A 84 -6.09 -11.64 -7.39
N GLY A 85 -5.56 -11.06 -6.31
CA GLY A 85 -6.30 -10.78 -5.09
C GLY A 85 -6.50 -12.00 -4.20
N VAL A 86 -5.71 -13.07 -4.38
CA VAL A 86 -5.84 -14.31 -3.60
C VAL A 86 -5.43 -14.07 -2.16
N ARG A 87 -6.31 -14.45 -1.23
CA ARG A 87 -6.08 -14.39 0.22
C ARG A 87 -6.46 -15.71 0.87
N ILE A 88 -5.52 -16.32 1.60
CA ILE A 88 -5.73 -17.64 2.21
C ILE A 88 -6.77 -17.60 3.33
N ALA A 89 -6.79 -16.53 4.12
CA ALA A 89 -7.69 -16.38 5.26
C ALA A 89 -8.13 -14.92 5.45
N PRO A 90 -9.33 -14.69 6.01
CA PRO A 90 -9.75 -13.37 6.44
C PRO A 90 -8.81 -12.73 7.48
N SER A 91 -8.97 -11.43 7.71
CA SER A 91 -8.16 -10.72 8.71
C SER A 91 -8.74 -11.02 10.09
N ASN A 92 -8.01 -11.69 10.98
CA ASN A 92 -8.49 -11.92 12.34
C ASN A 92 -8.30 -10.65 13.20
N ILE A 93 -9.11 -9.63 12.93
CA ILE A 93 -9.08 -8.34 13.62
C ILE A 93 -10.38 -8.20 14.41
N GLN A 94 -10.22 -7.84 15.68
CA GLN A 94 -11.29 -7.49 16.58
C GLN A 94 -10.94 -6.15 17.24
N LEU A 95 -11.95 -5.34 17.49
CA LEU A 95 -11.85 -4.18 18.38
C LEU A 95 -12.73 -4.46 19.60
N SER A 96 -12.21 -4.15 20.78
CA SER A 96 -12.88 -4.37 22.05
C SER A 96 -14.22 -3.64 22.18
N ASN A 97 -14.36 -2.49 21.52
CA ASN A 97 -15.56 -1.66 21.50
C ASN A 97 -16.48 -1.91 20.31
N VAL A 98 -16.22 -2.94 19.49
CA VAL A 98 -17.07 -3.35 18.37
C VAL A 98 -17.60 -4.76 18.65
N ASP A 99 -18.87 -5.01 18.35
CA ASP A 99 -19.47 -6.35 18.51
C ASP A 99 -18.67 -7.40 17.72
N SER A 100 -18.44 -8.58 18.32
CA SER A 100 -17.61 -9.64 17.73
C SER A 100 -18.16 -10.20 16.40
N ASN A 101 -19.44 -10.00 16.11
CA ASN A 101 -20.06 -10.40 14.85
C ASN A 101 -20.03 -9.30 13.79
N THR A 102 -19.52 -8.11 14.12
CA THR A 102 -19.44 -6.98 13.19
C THR A 102 -18.10 -6.99 12.46
N SER A 103 -18.15 -7.04 11.13
CA SER A 103 -16.97 -6.95 10.28
C SER A 103 -16.26 -5.60 10.42
N ILE A 104 -14.93 -5.61 10.49
CA ILE A 104 -14.09 -4.41 10.46
C ILE A 104 -13.45 -4.28 9.08
N ASN A 105 -13.56 -3.09 8.49
CA ASN A 105 -12.90 -2.73 7.25
C ASN A 105 -11.48 -2.24 7.54
N GLU A 106 -10.48 -2.84 6.90
CA GLU A 106 -9.15 -2.25 6.76
C GLU A 106 -9.06 -1.61 5.38
N VAL A 107 -8.76 -0.31 5.34
CA VAL A 107 -8.63 0.46 4.10
C VAL A 107 -7.26 1.09 4.05
N ALA A 108 -6.59 1.03 2.91
CA ALA A 108 -5.39 1.81 2.64
C ALA A 108 -5.69 2.91 1.64
N LEU A 109 -5.15 4.11 1.88
CA LEU A 109 -5.09 5.18 0.91
C LEU A 109 -3.66 5.31 0.36
N TRP A 110 -3.54 5.28 -0.95
CA TRP A 110 -2.27 5.49 -1.66
C TRP A 110 -2.45 6.50 -2.79
N LEU A 111 -1.52 7.44 -2.90
CA LEU A 111 -1.44 8.38 -4.01
C LEU A 111 -0.38 7.89 -4.98
N VAL A 112 -0.83 7.36 -6.11
CA VAL A 112 0.07 7.03 -7.22
C VAL A 112 0.59 8.36 -7.79
N ASN A 113 1.90 8.48 -7.95
CA ASN A 113 2.54 9.67 -8.50
C ASN A 113 3.38 9.30 -9.74
N LYS A 114 3.17 10.02 -10.84
CA LYS A 114 4.00 9.98 -12.03
C LYS A 114 4.76 11.29 -12.14
N THR A 115 6.07 11.19 -12.26
CA THR A 115 6.96 12.35 -12.48
C THR A 115 7.03 12.67 -13.96
N GLY A 116 7.37 13.92 -14.30
CA GLY A 116 7.44 14.42 -15.68
C GLY A 116 8.22 13.50 -16.62
N GLU A 117 9.37 12.97 -16.18
CA GLU A 117 10.23 12.02 -16.92
C GLU A 117 9.52 10.72 -17.36
N THR A 118 8.37 10.40 -16.76
CA THR A 118 7.56 9.21 -17.03
C THR A 118 6.23 9.52 -17.69
N THR A 119 6.02 10.77 -18.12
CA THR A 119 4.78 11.23 -18.77
C THR A 119 5.09 11.91 -20.09
N ILE A 120 4.20 11.80 -21.06
CA ILE A 120 4.43 12.22 -22.45
C ILE A 120 4.60 13.75 -22.58
N ASN A 121 4.12 14.51 -21.60
CA ASN A 121 4.12 15.98 -21.61
C ASN A 121 4.94 16.61 -20.48
N ASP A 122 5.85 15.87 -19.83
CA ASP A 122 6.61 16.31 -18.65
C ASP A 122 5.74 16.79 -17.46
N GLN A 123 4.46 16.40 -17.43
CA GLN A 123 3.52 16.80 -16.39
C GLN A 123 3.45 15.76 -15.29
N SER A 124 3.69 16.18 -14.04
CA SER A 124 3.47 15.29 -12.90
C SER A 124 1.98 15.02 -12.72
N LEU A 125 1.59 13.74 -12.76
CA LEU A 125 0.21 13.29 -12.61
C LEU A 125 0.05 12.48 -11.33
N ILE A 126 -1.14 12.56 -10.73
CA ILE A 126 -1.51 11.85 -9.51
C ILE A 126 -2.86 11.18 -9.66
N VAL A 127 -2.99 9.97 -9.07
CA VAL A 127 -4.24 9.23 -8.94
C VAL A 127 -4.36 8.68 -7.53
N PRO A 128 -5.39 9.05 -6.76
CA PRO A 128 -5.63 8.44 -5.47
C PRO A 128 -6.32 7.08 -5.67
N VAL A 129 -5.84 6.08 -4.93
CA VAL A 129 -6.40 4.73 -4.90
C VAL A 129 -6.69 4.36 -3.47
N MET A 130 -7.81 3.67 -3.25
CA MET A 130 -8.09 2.99 -2.00
C MET A 130 -8.22 1.49 -2.21
N VAL A 131 -7.65 0.71 -1.29
CA VAL A 131 -7.78 -0.75 -1.27
C VAL A 131 -8.40 -1.15 0.06
N MET A 132 -9.37 -2.04 0.03
CA MET A 132 -10.13 -2.50 1.19
C MET A 132 -10.06 -4.02 1.36
N MET A 133 -9.96 -4.45 2.62
CA MET A 133 -10.20 -5.81 3.09
C MET A 133 -11.22 -5.76 4.24
N CYS A 134 -12.08 -6.77 4.33
CA CYS A 134 -12.95 -6.95 5.49
C CYS A 134 -12.42 -8.08 6.39
N SER A 135 -12.64 -8.00 7.70
CA SER A 135 -12.16 -8.99 8.67
C SER A 135 -12.77 -10.39 8.49
N ASP A 136 -13.95 -10.48 7.87
CA ASP A 136 -14.73 -11.71 7.68
C ASP A 136 -14.67 -12.27 6.25
N SER A 137 -14.11 -11.53 5.28
CA SER A 137 -14.10 -11.90 3.87
C SER A 137 -12.70 -11.96 3.30
N GLN A 138 -12.39 -12.97 2.48
CA GLN A 138 -11.11 -13.09 1.77
C GLN A 138 -10.96 -12.09 0.63
N GLN A 139 -12.05 -11.41 0.23
CA GLN A 139 -12.03 -10.48 -0.90
C GLN A 139 -11.13 -9.26 -0.61
N ILE A 140 -10.46 -8.81 -1.65
CA ILE A 140 -9.74 -7.54 -1.69
C ILE A 140 -10.42 -6.70 -2.75
N LYS A 141 -10.80 -5.48 -2.38
CA LYS A 141 -11.44 -4.52 -3.29
C LYS A 141 -10.54 -3.32 -3.50
N ALA A 142 -10.64 -2.70 -4.67
CA ALA A 142 -9.96 -1.47 -4.99
C ALA A 142 -10.94 -0.46 -5.59
N ILE A 143 -10.64 0.83 -5.39
CA ILE A 143 -11.33 1.94 -6.02
C ILE A 143 -10.33 3.04 -6.34
N PHE A 144 -10.56 3.73 -7.43
CA PHE A 144 -9.80 4.90 -7.87
C PHE A 144 -10.78 5.91 -8.49
N THR A 145 -10.26 7.07 -8.86
CA THR A 145 -11.06 8.18 -9.39
C THR A 145 -11.83 7.79 -10.66
N GLY A 146 -13.15 7.97 -10.62
CA GLY A 146 -14.06 7.68 -11.74
C GLY A 146 -14.63 6.26 -11.78
N GLY A 147 -14.32 5.41 -10.79
CA GLY A 147 -14.83 4.04 -10.71
C GLY A 147 -15.65 3.76 -9.45
N GLU A 148 -16.15 2.52 -9.37
CA GLU A 148 -16.77 1.95 -8.17
C GLU A 148 -15.83 0.93 -7.51
N TRP A 149 -16.21 0.44 -6.33
CA TRP A 149 -15.48 -0.64 -5.67
C TRP A 149 -15.53 -1.92 -6.51
N MET A 150 -14.38 -2.33 -7.03
CA MET A 150 -14.20 -3.53 -7.84
C MET A 150 -13.24 -4.51 -7.17
N SER A 151 -13.11 -5.74 -7.71
CA SER A 151 -12.10 -6.67 -7.21
C SER A 151 -10.70 -6.09 -7.38
N TYR A 152 -9.74 -6.50 -6.55
CA TYR A 152 -8.37 -6.00 -6.64
C TYR A 152 -7.75 -6.24 -8.03
N ARG A 153 -8.03 -7.39 -8.65
CA ARG A 153 -7.58 -7.71 -10.01
C ARG A 153 -8.13 -6.70 -11.03
N GLU A 154 -9.44 -6.43 -11.00
CA GLU A 154 -10.06 -5.43 -11.87
C GLU A 154 -9.48 -4.05 -11.61
N GLY A 155 -9.23 -3.70 -10.34
CA GLY A 155 -8.56 -2.47 -9.98
C GLY A 155 -7.18 -2.33 -10.64
N LEU A 156 -6.41 -3.41 -10.72
CA LEU A 156 -5.12 -3.42 -11.41
C LEU A 156 -5.26 -3.29 -12.93
N THR A 157 -6.24 -3.95 -13.55
CA THR A 157 -6.39 -3.92 -15.01
C THR A 157 -7.08 -2.66 -15.51
N GLU A 158 -7.95 -2.06 -14.72
CA GLU A 158 -8.76 -0.90 -15.09
C GLU A 158 -8.12 0.44 -14.70
N ILE A 159 -7.13 0.51 -13.81
CA ILE A 159 -6.58 1.81 -13.37
C ILE A 159 -6.09 2.72 -14.51
N HIS A 160 -5.73 2.15 -15.65
CA HIS A 160 -5.39 2.90 -16.86
C HIS A 160 -6.52 3.79 -17.40
N SER A 161 -7.79 3.49 -17.08
CA SER A 161 -8.98 4.20 -17.52
C SER A 161 -9.48 5.19 -16.46
N GLY A 162 -8.85 5.19 -15.28
CA GLY A 162 -9.13 6.13 -14.20
C GLY A 162 -8.79 7.57 -14.57
N GLN A 163 -9.36 8.52 -13.82
CA GLN A 163 -9.10 9.94 -14.04
C GLN A 163 -7.80 10.37 -13.36
N TYR A 164 -6.82 10.79 -14.16
CA TYR A 164 -5.54 11.33 -13.69
C TYR A 164 -5.63 12.83 -13.46
N PHE A 165 -5.09 13.31 -12.35
CA PHE A 165 -5.04 14.74 -12.04
C PHE A 165 -3.62 15.27 -12.16
N LYS A 166 -3.47 16.55 -12.51
CA LYS A 166 -2.19 17.23 -12.40
C LYS A 166 -1.77 17.31 -10.92
N ASN A 167 -0.48 17.19 -10.65
CA ASN A 167 0.07 17.34 -9.31
C ASN A 167 0.22 18.82 -8.91
N ASP A 168 -0.88 19.56 -8.99
CA ASP A 168 -0.98 20.96 -8.63
C ASP A 168 -1.99 21.16 -7.49
N LYS A 169 -2.31 22.42 -7.17
CA LYS A 169 -3.26 22.76 -6.09
C LYS A 169 -4.66 22.19 -6.38
N GLU A 170 -5.09 22.22 -7.64
CA GLU A 170 -6.43 21.80 -8.05
C GLU A 170 -6.56 20.28 -8.07
N GLY A 171 -5.57 19.56 -8.60
CA GLY A 171 -5.55 18.10 -8.53
C GLY A 171 -5.49 17.59 -7.10
N LYS A 172 -4.73 18.25 -6.21
CA LYS A 172 -4.73 17.95 -4.77
C LYS A 172 -6.10 18.19 -4.12
N ARG A 173 -6.86 19.19 -4.58
CA ARG A 173 -8.25 19.41 -4.14
C ARG A 173 -9.17 18.27 -4.58
N LYS A 174 -9.07 17.84 -5.85
CA LYS A 174 -9.82 16.69 -6.39
C LYS A 174 -9.50 15.40 -5.64
N VAL A 175 -8.24 15.18 -5.25
CA VAL A 175 -7.86 14.06 -4.37
C VAL A 175 -8.60 14.11 -3.04
N ARG A 176 -8.70 15.27 -2.38
CA ARG A 176 -9.44 15.40 -1.12
C ARG A 176 -10.93 15.12 -1.29
N THR A 177 -11.52 15.60 -2.38
CA THR A 177 -12.92 15.27 -2.74
C THR A 177 -13.10 13.77 -2.91
N PHE A 178 -12.23 13.10 -3.67
CA PHE A 178 -12.26 11.64 -3.81
C PHE A 178 -12.21 10.91 -2.46
N ILE A 179 -11.31 11.31 -1.55
CA ILE A 179 -11.20 10.68 -0.23
C ILE A 179 -12.51 10.87 0.55
N LYS A 180 -13.05 12.10 0.58
CA LYS A 180 -14.29 12.41 1.30
C LYS A 180 -15.49 11.62 0.74
N ASP A 181 -15.63 11.59 -0.58
CA ASP A 181 -16.75 10.92 -1.24
C ASP A 181 -16.66 9.40 -1.08
N THR A 182 -15.46 8.83 -1.17
CA THR A 182 -15.23 7.40 -0.96
C THR A 182 -15.57 6.98 0.47
N LEU A 183 -15.20 7.77 1.48
CA LEU A 183 -15.57 7.51 2.88
C LEU A 183 -17.09 7.59 3.14
N LYS A 184 -17.85 8.26 2.26
CA LYS A 184 -19.32 8.36 2.33
C LYS A 184 -20.06 7.27 1.56
N THR A 185 -19.35 6.38 0.87
CA THR A 185 -19.95 5.25 0.15
C THR A 185 -20.56 4.23 1.12
N LYS A 186 -21.56 3.46 0.66
CA LYS A 186 -22.24 2.41 1.47
C LYS A 186 -21.28 1.33 1.98
N GLU A 187 -20.14 1.16 1.33
CA GLU A 187 -19.10 0.21 1.70
C GLU A 187 -18.44 0.60 3.02
N LEU A 188 -18.24 1.90 3.29
CA LEU A 188 -17.45 2.42 4.42
C LEU A 188 -18.27 3.24 5.43
N ARG A 189 -19.29 3.96 4.97
CA ARG A 189 -20.05 4.89 5.78
C ARG A 189 -20.71 4.18 6.97
N ASP A 190 -20.52 4.75 8.16
CA ASP A 190 -21.07 4.27 9.44
C ASP A 190 -20.66 2.83 9.81
N LYS A 191 -19.61 2.28 9.16
CA LYS A 191 -19.06 0.96 9.46
C LYS A 191 -17.72 1.07 10.18
N PRO A 192 -17.38 0.14 11.10
CA PRO A 192 -16.07 0.08 11.71
C PRO A 192 -14.97 -0.01 10.65
N THR A 193 -14.21 1.07 10.49
CA THR A 193 -13.23 1.22 9.41
C THR A 193 -11.92 1.76 9.96
N ILE A 194 -10.81 1.08 9.68
CA ILE A 194 -9.44 1.53 9.96
C ILE A 194 -8.80 1.94 8.64
N LEU A 195 -8.59 3.25 8.47
CA LEU A 195 -7.93 3.84 7.31
C LEU A 195 -6.43 4.05 7.58
N TYR A 196 -5.58 3.37 6.83
CA TYR A 196 -4.13 3.51 6.85
C TYR A 196 -3.65 4.53 5.80
N CYS A 197 -2.87 5.51 6.26
CA CYS A 197 -2.30 6.56 5.42
C CYS A 197 -0.79 6.64 5.62
N LYS A 198 0.00 6.49 4.54
CA LYS A 198 1.44 6.78 4.61
C LYS A 198 1.68 8.28 4.50
N ALA A 199 2.23 8.88 5.55
CA ALA A 199 2.40 10.32 5.67
C ALA A 199 3.18 10.92 4.49
N GLU A 200 4.32 10.32 4.14
CA GLU A 200 5.21 10.82 3.09
C GLU A 200 4.58 10.74 1.70
N ASN A 201 3.57 9.89 1.52
CA ASN A 201 2.86 9.71 0.27
C ASN A 201 1.69 10.71 0.12
N ILE A 202 0.91 10.94 1.18
CA ILE A 202 -0.38 11.67 1.06
C ILE A 202 -0.38 13.09 1.64
N ARG A 203 0.54 13.45 2.55
CA ARG A 203 0.45 14.69 3.36
C ARG A 203 0.45 16.00 2.56
N GLN A 204 0.90 15.98 1.31
CA GLN A 204 0.85 17.16 0.43
C GLN A 204 -0.55 17.35 -0.20
N ALA A 205 -1.27 16.26 -0.47
CA ALA A 205 -2.64 16.31 -0.96
C ALA A 205 -3.64 16.48 0.20
N TRP A 206 -3.35 15.86 1.34
CA TRP A 206 -4.15 15.94 2.57
C TRP A 206 -3.34 16.54 3.72
N THR A 207 -3.36 17.86 3.82
CA THR A 207 -2.54 18.64 4.76
C THR A 207 -2.88 18.40 6.23
N GLY A 208 -4.08 17.92 6.55
CA GLY A 208 -4.46 17.51 7.91
C GLY A 208 -3.60 16.38 8.49
N LEU A 209 -2.89 15.63 7.65
CA LEU A 209 -1.95 14.58 8.07
C LEU A 209 -0.51 15.08 8.27
N GLN A 210 -0.29 16.40 8.22
CA GLN A 210 1.01 17.00 8.56
C GLN A 210 1.19 17.07 10.08
N ASP A 211 2.45 17.00 10.53
CA ASP A 211 2.80 16.99 11.95
C ASP A 211 2.23 18.19 12.72
N THR A 212 2.16 19.36 12.07
CA THR A 212 1.62 20.59 12.68
C THR A 212 0.08 20.66 12.71
N GLN A 213 -0.60 19.77 11.99
CA GLN A 213 -2.05 19.80 11.78
C GLN A 213 -2.78 18.65 12.49
N ILE A 214 -2.08 17.57 12.86
CA ILE A 214 -2.60 16.53 13.75
C ILE A 214 -2.62 17.09 15.17
N SER A 215 -3.57 17.97 15.43
CA SER A 215 -3.80 18.52 16.77
C SER A 215 -4.69 17.58 17.58
N ASN A 216 -4.76 17.79 18.89
CA ASN A 216 -5.68 17.05 19.76
C ASN A 216 -7.15 17.18 19.35
N GLN A 217 -7.50 18.17 18.50
CA GLN A 217 -8.84 18.50 18.05
C GLN A 217 -9.33 17.70 16.82
N GLY A 218 -8.51 16.80 16.26
CA GLY A 218 -8.94 15.85 15.22
C GLY A 218 -8.35 16.10 13.83
N LEU A 219 -8.89 15.39 12.82
CA LEU A 219 -8.38 15.35 11.45
C LEU A 219 -9.20 16.26 10.52
N SER A 220 -8.59 17.27 9.92
CA SER A 220 -9.25 18.13 8.91
C SER A 220 -8.96 17.66 7.48
N PHE A 221 -9.97 17.69 6.61
CA PHE A 221 -9.84 17.42 5.17
C PHE A 221 -9.79 18.72 4.33
N GLY A 222 -9.65 19.91 4.94
CA GLY A 222 -9.68 21.21 4.28
C GLY A 222 -8.48 22.13 4.53
N GLU A 223 -8.50 23.34 3.96
CA GLU A 223 -7.56 24.42 4.27
C GLU A 223 -7.94 25.06 5.62
N ARG A 224 -7.29 24.62 6.71
CA ARG A 224 -7.29 25.15 8.09
C ARG A 224 -8.61 25.47 8.83
N ASN A 225 -9.74 25.65 8.18
CA ASN A 225 -10.98 26.15 8.79
C ASN A 225 -12.26 25.40 8.37
N ASP A 226 -12.12 24.23 7.72
CA ASP A 226 -13.25 23.32 7.47
C ASP A 226 -13.08 22.07 8.34
N PRO A 227 -13.30 22.18 9.67
CA PRO A 227 -13.37 21.02 10.53
C PRO A 227 -14.58 20.19 10.08
N LEU A 228 -14.32 18.96 9.67
CA LEU A 228 -15.38 17.98 9.47
C LEU A 228 -16.04 17.73 10.83
N PHE A 229 -17.14 18.42 11.09
CA PHE A 229 -18.05 18.11 12.19
C PHE A 229 -19.17 17.14 11.78
N GLU A 230 -19.14 16.61 10.56
CA GLU A 230 -19.77 15.31 10.32
C GLU A 230 -18.83 14.24 10.88
N GLU A 231 -19.08 13.83 12.12
CA GLU A 231 -18.42 12.69 12.75
C GLU A 231 -18.60 11.46 11.86
N PHE A 232 -17.51 10.97 11.26
CA PHE A 232 -17.53 9.70 10.56
C PHE A 232 -17.57 8.60 11.62
N LYS A 233 -18.78 8.20 11.99
CA LYS A 233 -19.00 7.14 12.98
C LYS A 233 -18.31 5.86 12.54
N GLY A 234 -17.54 5.28 13.45
CA GLY A 234 -16.79 4.04 13.20
C GLY A 234 -15.49 4.21 12.42
N LEU A 235 -15.14 5.42 11.93
CA LEU A 235 -13.86 5.66 11.26
C LEU A 235 -12.72 5.84 12.27
N ARG A 236 -11.60 5.16 12.02
CA ARG A 236 -10.29 5.41 12.64
C ARG A 236 -9.28 5.68 11.55
N VAL A 237 -8.41 6.67 11.75
CA VAL A 237 -7.34 7.00 10.80
C VAL A 237 -5.99 6.79 11.47
N ILE A 238 -5.21 5.88 10.91
CA ILE A 238 -3.86 5.54 11.35
C ILE A 238 -2.86 6.10 10.33
N ARG A 239 -2.07 7.07 10.77
CA ARG A 239 -0.97 7.64 9.99
C ARG A 239 0.31 6.85 10.27
N LEU A 240 1.05 6.58 9.19
CA LEU A 240 2.26 5.78 9.21
C LEU A 240 3.45 6.57 8.65
N ARG A 241 4.63 6.42 9.25
CA ARG A 241 5.87 7.10 8.83
C ARG A 241 7.09 6.21 9.04
N ASN A 242 8.01 6.17 8.08
CA ASN A 242 9.24 5.35 8.18
C ASN A 242 10.49 5.94 7.52
N SER A 243 10.40 7.05 6.75
CA SER A 243 11.59 7.70 6.16
C SER A 243 12.07 8.94 6.92
N GLU A 244 11.26 9.44 7.85
CA GLU A 244 11.57 10.59 8.73
C GLU A 244 11.54 10.17 10.21
N THR A 245 11.75 8.89 10.49
CA THR A 245 11.81 8.36 11.85
C THR A 245 13.23 8.43 12.39
N PRO A 246 13.42 8.67 13.70
CA PRO A 246 14.73 8.58 14.32
C PRO A 246 15.40 7.23 14.03
N GLU A 247 16.72 7.24 13.86
CA GLU A 247 17.49 6.00 13.92
C GLU A 247 17.41 5.44 15.35
N TRP A 248 17.34 4.12 15.48
CA TRP A 248 17.16 3.45 16.77
C TRP A 248 18.24 2.38 16.99
N PHE A 249 18.54 2.14 18.26
CA PHE A 249 19.35 1.02 18.72
C PHE A 249 18.83 0.57 20.09
N ALA A 250 18.93 -0.72 20.37
CA ALA A 250 18.64 -1.26 21.69
C ALA A 250 19.95 -1.65 22.38
N VAL A 251 20.03 -1.39 23.68
CA VAL A 251 21.12 -1.85 24.54
C VAL A 251 20.55 -2.94 25.42
N ASP A 252 21.01 -4.18 25.26
CA ASP A 252 20.75 -5.25 26.21
C ASP A 252 21.90 -5.25 27.24
N GLY A 253 21.57 -5.35 28.53
CA GLY A 253 22.46 -4.97 29.65
C GLY A 253 23.83 -5.63 29.63
N GLU A 254 23.94 -6.87 29.12
CA GLU A 254 25.21 -7.59 28.97
C GLU A 254 25.67 -7.75 27.51
N LYS A 255 24.79 -7.47 26.54
CA LYS A 255 25.07 -7.57 25.09
C LYS A 255 24.79 -6.24 24.41
N THR A 256 25.84 -5.62 23.90
CA THR A 256 25.77 -4.46 23.01
C THR A 256 25.16 -4.78 21.61
N SER A 257 24.50 -5.93 21.45
CA SER A 257 23.97 -6.41 20.18
C SER A 257 22.74 -7.30 20.36
N GLY A 258 21.56 -6.72 20.09
CA GLY A 258 20.29 -7.42 19.91
C GLY A 258 19.30 -6.51 19.20
N PHE A 259 18.40 -7.06 18.38
CA PHE A 259 17.30 -6.29 17.79
C PHE A 259 16.07 -6.42 18.69
N VAL A 260 15.58 -5.30 19.22
CA VAL A 260 14.26 -5.25 19.85
C VAL A 260 13.20 -5.34 18.75
N THR A 261 12.19 -6.16 18.99
CA THR A 261 11.04 -6.34 18.10
C THR A 261 9.77 -6.11 18.92
N GLY A 262 8.71 -5.65 18.26
CA GLY A 262 7.42 -5.40 18.89
C GLY A 262 6.95 -3.95 18.79
N LEU A 263 5.98 -3.61 19.65
CA LEU A 263 5.31 -2.32 19.69
C LEU A 263 5.70 -1.56 20.96
N LEU A 264 6.19 -0.33 20.78
CA LEU A 264 6.66 0.55 21.84
C LEU A 264 5.81 1.81 21.85
N LYS A 265 5.30 2.22 23.01
CA LYS A 265 4.57 3.48 23.15
C LYS A 265 5.55 4.63 23.37
N LYS A 266 5.32 5.79 22.75
CA LYS A 266 6.11 6.99 22.99
C LYS A 266 5.75 7.57 24.36
N GLU A 267 6.73 7.73 25.25
CA GLU A 267 6.49 8.17 26.65
C GLU A 267 5.69 9.48 26.76
N GLN A 268 5.96 10.44 25.89
CA GLN A 268 5.31 11.76 25.89
C GLN A 268 4.06 11.83 25.01
N SER A 269 3.49 10.70 24.58
CA SER A 269 2.29 10.70 23.73
C SER A 269 1.46 9.44 23.85
N ASP A 270 0.16 9.61 24.08
CA ASP A 270 -0.78 8.47 24.08
C ASP A 270 -1.18 7.98 22.69
N ARG A 271 -0.86 8.74 21.64
CA ARG A 271 -1.31 8.47 20.26
C ARG A 271 -0.20 7.97 19.35
N ILE A 272 1.06 8.01 19.79
CA ILE A 272 2.23 7.69 18.97
C ILE A 272 2.90 6.42 19.49
N PHE A 273 3.06 5.47 18.58
CA PHE A 273 3.69 4.19 18.82
C PHE A 273 4.79 3.94 17.79
N TYR A 274 5.76 3.13 18.16
CA TYR A 274 6.87 2.71 17.34
C TYR A 274 6.81 1.20 17.15
N SER A 275 6.86 0.76 15.91
CA SER A 275 6.67 -0.62 15.52
C SER A 275 7.93 -1.16 14.87
N LEU A 276 8.53 -2.16 15.51
CA LEU A 276 9.76 -2.82 15.08
C LEU A 276 9.46 -4.25 14.65
N GLY A 277 9.75 -4.53 13.38
CA GLY A 277 9.67 -5.87 12.81
C GLY A 277 10.95 -6.67 13.02
N ASN A 278 10.85 -7.98 12.83
CA ASN A 278 12.04 -8.84 12.73
C ASN A 278 12.92 -8.39 11.56
N LYS A 279 14.24 -8.59 11.69
CA LYS A 279 15.16 -8.42 10.58
C LYS A 279 14.85 -9.45 9.50
N SER A 280 14.65 -9.00 8.27
CA SER A 280 14.40 -9.92 7.16
C SER A 280 15.66 -10.72 6.82
N ALA A 281 15.48 -11.97 6.38
CA ALA A 281 16.60 -12.82 5.97
C ALA A 281 17.41 -12.23 4.79
N GLN A 282 16.78 -11.32 4.03
CA GLN A 282 17.36 -10.66 2.87
C GLN A 282 18.17 -9.39 3.22
N MET A 283 18.12 -8.90 4.46
CA MET A 283 18.85 -7.69 4.86
C MET A 283 20.34 -7.96 5.00
N THR A 284 21.10 -7.40 4.07
CA THR A 284 22.58 -7.40 4.07
C THR A 284 23.14 -6.33 5.00
N GLY A 285 24.19 -6.65 5.76
CA GLY A 285 24.90 -5.71 6.63
C GLY A 285 25.67 -6.42 7.74
N LYS A 286 26.67 -5.76 8.35
CA LYS A 286 27.44 -6.34 9.47
C LYS A 286 26.52 -6.59 10.67
N ASN A 287 26.67 -7.76 11.30
CA ASN A 287 25.86 -8.21 12.43
C ASN A 287 26.61 -8.19 13.79
N SER A 288 27.93 -7.98 13.76
CA SER A 288 28.82 -8.35 14.87
C SER A 288 29.38 -7.15 15.66
N ASP A 289 28.95 -5.93 15.36
CA ASP A 289 29.48 -4.73 16.01
C ASP A 289 28.37 -3.68 16.15
N SER A 290 28.63 -2.55 16.83
CA SER A 290 27.63 -1.51 17.08
C SER A 290 27.82 -0.32 16.13
N ARG A 291 26.70 0.26 15.64
CA ARG A 291 26.71 1.52 14.88
C ARG A 291 27.32 2.68 15.67
N ILE A 292 27.24 2.63 17.00
CA ILE A 292 27.90 3.60 17.88
C ILE A 292 29.43 3.56 17.70
N LYS A 293 30.00 2.37 17.49
CA LYS A 293 31.44 2.20 17.28
C LYS A 293 31.86 2.49 15.84
N ASN A 294 31.01 2.20 14.86
CA ASN A 294 31.31 2.44 13.44
C ASN A 294 30.12 3.11 12.71
N PRO A 295 29.94 4.44 12.87
CA PRO A 295 28.76 5.14 12.35
C PRO A 295 28.74 5.27 10.83
N THR A 296 29.88 5.12 10.15
CA THR A 296 30.04 5.25 8.69
C THR A 296 29.72 3.97 7.92
N ILE A 297 29.53 2.84 8.60
CA ILE A 297 29.20 1.57 7.97
C ILE A 297 27.69 1.51 7.68
N SER A 298 27.29 0.95 6.55
CA SER A 298 25.88 0.66 6.28
C SER A 298 25.43 -0.54 7.12
N TRP A 299 24.43 -0.32 7.97
CA TRP A 299 23.91 -1.31 8.89
C TRP A 299 22.54 -1.82 8.43
N GLY A 300 22.35 -3.13 8.43
CA GLY A 300 21.06 -3.75 8.12
C GLY A 300 20.16 -3.80 9.36
N HIS A 301 19.60 -2.66 9.78
CA HIS A 301 18.59 -2.56 10.86
C HIS A 301 17.16 -2.52 10.31
N PRO A 302 16.21 -3.24 10.94
CA PRO A 302 14.80 -3.14 10.56
C PRO A 302 14.33 -1.68 10.62
N SER A 303 13.58 -1.25 9.61
CA SER A 303 13.03 0.11 9.57
C SER A 303 12.04 0.30 10.73
N LEU A 304 12.22 1.38 11.49
CA LEU A 304 11.26 1.83 12.49
C LEU A 304 10.01 2.36 11.78
N LEU A 305 8.84 1.83 12.14
CA LEU A 305 7.57 2.38 11.66
C LEU A 305 6.91 3.14 12.80
N GLU A 306 6.77 4.45 12.65
CA GLU A 306 5.96 5.27 13.55
C GLU A 306 4.48 5.14 13.15
N ILE A 307 3.65 4.82 14.14
CA ILE A 307 2.21 4.67 14.05
C ILE A 307 1.59 5.79 14.87
N THR A 308 0.86 6.70 14.22
CA THR A 308 0.13 7.79 14.87
C THR A 308 -1.37 7.57 14.69
N ILE A 309 -2.10 7.46 15.80
CA ILE A 309 -3.57 7.43 15.77
C ILE A 309 -4.08 8.86 15.58
N ALA A 310 -4.44 9.20 14.34
CA ALA A 310 -4.78 10.56 13.93
C ALA A 310 -6.27 10.89 14.12
N TYR A 311 -7.13 9.88 14.03
CA TYR A 311 -8.57 9.99 14.28
C TYR A 311 -9.07 8.67 14.88
N TYR A 312 -9.91 8.75 15.91
CA TYR A 312 -10.40 7.61 16.68
C TYR A 312 -11.74 7.96 17.33
N GLN A 313 -12.49 6.94 17.72
CA GLN A 313 -13.76 7.07 18.45
C GLN A 313 -13.48 7.18 19.96
N PRO A 314 -14.30 7.90 20.75
CA PRO A 314 -14.05 8.13 22.18
C PRO A 314 -13.81 6.86 23.02
N GLU A 315 -14.41 5.74 22.61
CA GLU A 315 -14.38 4.43 23.28
C GLU A 315 -13.23 3.53 22.78
N ASP A 316 -12.41 3.99 21.83
CA ASP A 316 -11.31 3.20 21.29
C ASP A 316 -10.13 3.08 22.27
N ASP A 317 -9.58 1.88 22.41
CA ASP A 317 -8.23 1.69 22.96
C ASP A 317 -7.17 1.98 21.88
N LEU A 318 -6.38 3.04 22.10
CA LEU A 318 -5.34 3.44 21.15
C LEU A 318 -4.20 2.43 21.03
N THR A 319 -3.95 1.66 22.10
CA THR A 319 -2.94 0.59 22.11
C THR A 319 -3.42 -0.58 21.25
N GLU A 320 -4.71 -0.91 21.33
CA GLU A 320 -5.34 -1.94 20.48
C GLU A 320 -5.25 -1.54 19.00
N LEU A 321 -5.59 -0.29 18.65
CA LEU A 321 -5.45 0.21 17.27
C LEU A 321 -4.00 0.13 16.76
N ALA A 322 -3.03 0.48 17.60
CA ALA A 322 -1.62 0.39 17.25
C ALA A 322 -1.14 -1.07 17.12
N ALA A 323 -1.65 -1.98 17.96
CA ALA A 323 -1.37 -3.41 17.87
C ALA A 323 -1.93 -4.02 16.58
N ILE A 324 -3.17 -3.66 16.21
CA ILE A 324 -3.77 -4.07 14.93
C ILE A 324 -2.91 -3.59 13.76
N ALA A 325 -2.45 -2.34 13.79
CA ALA A 325 -1.56 -1.81 12.76
C ALA A 325 -0.21 -2.54 12.70
N HIS A 326 0.37 -2.93 13.84
CA HIS A 326 1.60 -3.75 13.89
C HIS A 326 1.39 -5.15 13.33
N GLU A 327 0.37 -5.87 13.79
CA GLU A 327 0.06 -7.23 13.31
C GLU A 327 -0.34 -7.23 11.84
N SER A 328 -0.97 -6.15 11.36
CA SER A 328 -1.33 -6.02 9.95
C SER A 328 -0.12 -6.00 9.00
N ARG A 329 1.11 -5.83 9.52
CA ARG A 329 2.35 -5.95 8.74
C ARG A 329 2.78 -7.40 8.46
N LYS A 330 2.10 -8.39 9.04
CA LYS A 330 2.42 -9.82 8.90
C LYS A 330 1.35 -10.54 8.06
N GLY A 331 1.62 -11.81 7.75
CA GLY A 331 0.61 -12.71 7.18
C GLY A 331 0.28 -12.47 5.70
N ILE A 332 1.24 -11.98 4.91
CA ILE A 332 1.09 -11.87 3.46
C ILE A 332 1.72 -13.09 2.77
N LEU A 333 1.16 -13.53 1.64
CA LEU A 333 1.61 -14.73 0.93
C LEU A 333 3.07 -14.66 0.47
N GLN A 334 3.54 -13.46 0.14
CA GLN A 334 4.83 -13.25 -0.54
C GLN A 334 6.03 -13.26 0.41
N TYR A 335 5.81 -13.00 1.70
CA TYR A 335 6.88 -12.77 2.65
C TYR A 335 6.50 -13.37 4.01
N GLU A 336 7.42 -14.16 4.58
CA GLU A 336 7.33 -14.58 5.98
C GLU A 336 7.72 -13.45 6.94
N ASP A 337 8.53 -12.51 6.44
CA ASP A 337 9.04 -11.36 7.21
C ASP A 337 7.99 -10.26 7.40
N CYS A 338 8.18 -9.45 8.45
CA CYS A 338 7.35 -8.29 8.74
C CYS A 338 7.50 -7.21 7.65
N LEU A 339 6.39 -6.78 7.05
CA LEU A 339 6.37 -5.72 6.05
C LEU A 339 6.77 -4.36 6.64
N GLU A 340 7.25 -3.45 5.80
CA GLU A 340 7.53 -2.06 6.18
C GLU A 340 6.27 -1.28 6.59
N VAL A 341 5.11 -1.67 6.07
CA VAL A 341 3.79 -1.05 6.30
C VAL A 341 2.73 -2.14 6.40
N PRO A 342 1.54 -1.86 6.98
CA PRO A 342 0.41 -2.80 6.99
C PRO A 342 0.11 -3.36 5.61
N ARG A 343 -0.31 -4.63 5.56
CA ARG A 343 -0.47 -5.39 4.32
C ARG A 343 -1.39 -4.68 3.34
N ILE A 344 -2.51 -4.13 3.79
CA ILE A 344 -3.45 -3.43 2.91
C ILE A 344 -2.81 -2.24 2.19
N LEU A 345 -1.90 -1.53 2.87
CA LEU A 345 -1.13 -0.43 2.28
C LEU A 345 -0.04 -0.94 1.34
N HIS A 346 0.55 -2.11 1.62
CA HIS A 346 1.41 -2.81 0.66
C HIS A 346 0.65 -3.15 -0.62
N TYR A 347 -0.57 -3.69 -0.54
CA TYR A 347 -1.42 -3.94 -1.73
C TYR A 347 -1.73 -2.65 -2.50
N ALA A 348 -2.07 -1.56 -1.80
CA ALA A 348 -2.32 -0.26 -2.45
C ALA A 348 -1.08 0.27 -3.18
N LYS A 349 0.10 0.20 -2.56
CA LYS A 349 1.38 0.59 -3.18
C LYS A 349 1.70 -0.23 -4.43
N GLN A 350 1.39 -1.53 -4.44
CA GLN A 350 1.66 -2.41 -5.58
C GLN A 350 0.81 -2.09 -6.83
N ILE A 351 -0.23 -1.27 -6.70
CA ILE A 351 -0.99 -0.77 -7.85
C ILE A 351 -0.12 0.08 -8.78
N ASP A 352 0.94 0.73 -8.27
CA ASP A 352 1.91 1.50 -9.06
C ASP A 352 2.48 0.68 -10.25
N GLU A 353 2.55 -0.65 -10.11
CA GLU A 353 3.01 -1.57 -11.16
C GLU A 353 2.14 -1.58 -12.42
N TYR A 354 0.87 -1.17 -12.32
CA TYR A 354 -0.14 -1.20 -13.39
C TYR A 354 -0.56 0.18 -13.87
N VAL A 355 -0.09 1.23 -13.20
CA VAL A 355 -0.21 2.59 -13.71
C VAL A 355 0.86 2.74 -14.79
N LEU A 356 0.55 2.25 -15.98
CA LEU A 356 1.45 2.19 -17.12
C LEU A 356 1.16 3.38 -18.04
N ILE A 357 2.19 3.83 -18.76
CA ILE A 357 2.06 4.92 -19.71
C ILE A 357 1.16 4.42 -20.85
N SER A 358 -0.11 4.81 -20.85
CA SER A 358 -0.88 4.87 -22.08
C SER A 358 -0.42 6.11 -22.83
N ASN A 359 -0.03 5.94 -24.09
CA ASN A 359 0.01 7.06 -25.02
C ASN A 359 -1.39 7.67 -25.02
N VAL A 360 -1.59 8.77 -24.28
CA VAL A 360 -2.73 9.63 -24.51
C VAL A 360 -2.46 10.22 -25.88
N ILE A 361 -3.03 9.57 -26.89
CA ILE A 361 -3.02 10.05 -28.26
C ILE A 361 -3.65 11.44 -28.21
N GLU A 362 -2.97 12.37 -28.88
CA GLU A 362 -3.35 13.76 -29.07
C GLU A 362 -4.86 13.85 -29.35
N GLU A 363 -5.53 14.81 -28.70
CA GLU A 363 -6.81 15.29 -29.22
C GLU A 363 -6.52 15.74 -30.66
N GLU A 364 -7.02 14.98 -31.64
CA GLU A 364 -7.16 15.46 -33.01
C GLU A 364 -8.01 16.72 -32.91
N ASN A 365 -7.34 17.88 -32.99
CA ASN A 365 -8.00 19.12 -33.32
C ASN A 365 -8.46 18.99 -34.78
N GLU A 366 -9.60 18.33 -34.99
CA GLU A 366 -10.48 18.60 -36.11
C GLU A 366 -11.02 20.03 -35.96
N ASN A 367 -10.18 21.02 -36.25
CA ASN A 367 -10.66 22.29 -36.76
C ASN A 367 -10.34 22.29 -38.25
N GLY A 368 -11.20 21.61 -39.00
CA GLY A 368 -11.45 22.00 -40.37
C GLY A 368 -12.11 23.38 -40.34
N GLU A 369 -11.53 24.34 -41.05
CA GLU A 369 -12.27 25.41 -41.72
C GLU A 369 -11.35 26.08 -42.77
N VAL A 370 -11.68 25.76 -44.02
CA VAL A 370 -11.52 26.47 -45.32
C VAL A 370 -10.23 27.24 -45.61
#